data_AF-W6JMJ5-F1
#
_entry.id   AF-W6JMJ5-F1
#
_cell.length_a   1.000
_cell.length_b   1.000
_cell.length_c   1.000
_cell.angle_alpha   90.00
_cell.angle_beta   90.00
_cell.angle_gamma   90.00
#
_symmetry.space_group_name_H-M   'P 1'
#
loop_
_entity.id
_entity.type
_entity.pdbx_description
1 polymer ?
#
loop_
_entity_poly.entity_id
_entity_poly.type
_entity_poly.pdbx_seq_one_letter_code
_entity_poly.pdbx_strand_id
1 'polypeptide(L)'
;MNSIQRADMAVIGTWRDNIRTDEAMAKKWFAKHGMNELVNDVVTRCPTKAIMLKEIKDVGTGAKISSVAVNDTQALEIDNGNCV
;
A
#
# COMPACT_ATOMS: atom_id res chain seq x y z
N MET A 1 -7.67 3.21 -22.14
CA MET A 1 -8.51 4.36 -22.56
C MET A 1 -9.15 4.91 -21.30
N ASN A 2 -8.75 6.11 -20.85
CA ASN A 2 -9.07 6.58 -19.50
C ASN A 2 -10.23 7.58 -19.52
N SER A 3 -10.95 7.74 -18.40
CA SER A 3 -12.15 8.60 -18.31
C SER A 3 -11.91 10.05 -18.76
N ILE A 4 -10.69 10.57 -18.56
CA ILE A 4 -10.28 11.93 -18.99
C ILE A 4 -10.36 12.10 -20.51
N GLN A 5 -10.08 11.05 -21.29
CA GLN A 5 -10.05 11.13 -22.76
C GLN A 5 -11.44 10.95 -23.41
N ARG A 6 -12.49 10.72 -22.62
CA ARG A 6 -13.82 10.31 -23.08
C ARG A 6 -14.96 11.22 -22.59
N ALA A 7 -14.64 12.31 -21.91
CA ALA A 7 -15.61 13.24 -21.37
C ALA A 7 -15.07 14.67 -21.43
N ASP A 8 -15.93 15.63 -21.78
CA ASP A 8 -15.58 17.06 -21.80
C ASP A 8 -15.28 17.61 -20.39
N MET A 9 -15.85 16.98 -19.34
CA MET A 9 -15.55 17.27 -17.94
C MET A 9 -15.63 15.99 -17.10
N ALA A 10 -14.47 15.49 -16.65
CA ALA A 10 -14.38 14.31 -15.78
C ALA A 10 -14.17 14.73 -14.33
N VAL A 11 -15.11 14.35 -13.45
CA VAL A 11 -14.96 14.49 -11.99
C VAL A 11 -14.52 13.14 -11.42
N ILE A 12 -13.30 13.07 -10.91
CA ILE A 12 -12.69 11.84 -10.38
C ILE A 12 -12.43 12.03 -8.90
N GLY A 13 -13.11 11.23 -8.07
CA GLY A 13 -12.96 11.28 -6.61
C GLY A 13 -11.59 10.78 -6.17
N THR A 14 -11.08 11.39 -5.10
CA THR A 14 -9.85 10.99 -4.40
C THR A 14 -10.00 11.27 -2.91
N TRP A 15 -9.01 10.89 -2.12
CA TRP A 15 -8.96 11.09 -0.67
C TRP A 15 -7.77 11.97 -0.28
N ARG A 16 -7.77 12.44 0.98
CA ARG A 16 -6.68 13.25 1.57
C ARG A 16 -6.11 12.65 2.86
N ASP A 17 -6.78 11.65 3.44
CA ASP A 17 -6.36 10.94 4.63
C ASP A 17 -5.41 9.78 4.30
N ASN A 18 -4.93 9.08 5.33
CA ASN A 18 -4.05 7.94 5.17
C ASN A 18 -4.82 6.71 4.66
N ILE A 19 -4.16 5.87 3.87
CA ILE A 19 -4.64 4.54 3.50
C ILE A 19 -4.85 3.74 4.78
N ARG A 20 -6.06 3.21 4.93
CA ARG A 20 -6.44 2.37 6.06
C ARG A 20 -5.95 0.95 5.84
N THR A 21 -5.35 0.36 6.88
CA THR A 21 -4.77 -0.98 6.83
C THR A 21 -5.47 -1.93 7.79
N ASP A 22 -5.52 -3.22 7.43
CA ASP A 22 -6.11 -4.30 8.24
C ASP A 22 -5.17 -5.52 8.24
N GLU A 23 -4.65 -5.85 9.43
CA GLU A 23 -3.70 -6.94 9.61
C GLU A 23 -4.34 -8.32 9.39
N ALA A 24 -5.60 -8.51 9.77
CA ALA A 24 -6.26 -9.80 9.64
C ALA A 24 -6.48 -10.14 8.15
N MET A 25 -6.83 -9.15 7.34
CA MET A 25 -6.95 -9.33 5.89
C MET A 25 -5.57 -9.49 5.22
N ALA A 26 -4.58 -8.69 5.63
CA ALA A 26 -3.24 -8.79 5.07
C ALA A 26 -2.60 -10.16 5.31
N LYS A 27 -2.72 -10.71 6.53
CA LYS A 27 -2.22 -12.06 6.86
C LYS A 27 -2.95 -13.15 6.06
N LYS A 28 -4.27 -13.04 5.89
CA LYS A 28 -5.05 -13.98 5.06
C LYS A 28 -4.64 -13.95 3.60
N TRP A 29 -4.40 -12.76 3.04
CA TRP A 29 -3.93 -12.60 1.67
C TRP A 29 -2.51 -13.18 1.53
N PHE A 30 -1.61 -12.83 2.44
CA PHE A 30 -0.24 -13.32 2.45
C PHE A 30 -0.15 -14.85 2.54
N ALA A 31 -1.00 -15.49 3.35
CA ALA A 31 -1.05 -16.96 3.45
C ALA A 31 -1.42 -17.66 2.13
N LYS A 32 -2.14 -17.00 1.24
CA LYS A 32 -2.56 -17.55 -0.07
C LYS A 32 -1.55 -17.27 -1.19
N HIS A 33 -0.90 -16.11 -1.15
CA HIS A 33 -0.10 -15.56 -2.26
C HIS A 33 1.42 -15.62 -1.98
N GLY A 34 1.83 -15.53 -0.71
CA GLY A 34 3.21 -15.61 -0.29
C GLY A 34 4.06 -14.37 -0.63
N MET A 35 5.36 -14.49 -0.41
CA MET A 35 6.28 -13.35 -0.48
C MET A 35 6.56 -12.85 -1.89
N ASN A 36 6.75 -13.78 -2.83
CA ASN A 36 7.11 -13.43 -4.21
C ASN A 36 6.03 -12.59 -4.88
N GLU A 37 4.77 -12.95 -4.67
CA GLU A 37 3.64 -12.21 -5.22
C GLU A 37 3.50 -10.84 -4.53
N LEU A 38 3.68 -10.77 -3.21
CA LEU A 38 3.66 -9.51 -2.48
C LEU A 38 4.68 -8.50 -3.03
N VAL A 39 5.92 -8.94 -3.23
CA VAL A 39 6.99 -8.06 -3.71
C VAL A 39 6.80 -7.70 -5.18
N ASN A 40 6.52 -8.67 -6.03
CA ASN A 40 6.47 -8.46 -7.48
C ASN A 40 5.20 -7.72 -7.92
N ASP A 41 4.07 -7.95 -7.26
CA ASP A 41 2.78 -7.41 -7.71
C ASP A 41 2.27 -6.24 -6.87
N VAL A 42 2.74 -6.05 -5.63
CA VAL A 42 2.34 -4.90 -4.81
C VAL A 42 3.48 -3.89 -4.68
N VAL A 43 4.59 -4.30 -4.05
CA VAL A 43 5.68 -3.38 -3.71
C VAL A 43 6.34 -2.80 -4.96
N THR A 44 6.71 -3.66 -5.92
CA THR A 44 7.43 -3.24 -7.15
C THR A 44 6.53 -2.45 -8.10
N ARG A 45 5.21 -2.63 -8.03
CA ARG A 45 4.25 -1.95 -8.89
C ARG A 45 3.78 -0.61 -8.34
N CYS A 46 4.12 -0.26 -7.10
CA CYS A 46 3.83 1.05 -6.54
C CYS A 46 4.59 2.13 -7.34
N PRO A 47 3.91 3.05 -8.06
CA PRO A 47 4.58 3.98 -8.97
C PRO A 47 5.59 4.91 -8.28
N THR A 48 5.27 5.34 -7.06
CA THR A 48 6.11 6.24 -6.26
C THR A 48 6.99 5.50 -5.25
N LYS A 49 6.87 4.17 -5.17
CA LYS A 49 7.55 3.33 -4.16
C LYS A 49 7.25 3.74 -2.71
N ALA A 50 6.07 4.31 -2.47
CA ALA A 50 5.59 4.67 -1.13
C ALA A 50 5.24 3.46 -0.25
N ILE A 51 5.04 2.28 -0.86
CA ILE A 51 4.82 1.02 -0.15
C ILE A 51 6.14 0.27 -0.07
N MET A 52 6.60 -0.03 1.14
CA MET A 52 7.85 -0.75 1.39
C MET A 52 7.60 -1.95 2.30
N LEU A 53 8.33 -3.03 2.06
CA LEU A 53 8.37 -4.18 2.97
C LEU A 53 9.55 -4.01 3.93
N LYS A 54 9.29 -4.02 5.23
CA LYS A 54 10.29 -3.89 6.28
C LYS A 54 10.14 -4.98 7.34
N GLU A 55 11.18 -5.21 8.12
CA GLU A 55 11.05 -5.98 9.36
C GLU A 55 10.20 -5.19 10.36
N ILE A 56 9.41 -5.88 11.17
CA ILE A 56 8.46 -5.25 12.12
C ILE A 56 9.16 -4.25 13.05
N LYS A 57 10.41 -4.54 13.43
CA LYS A 57 11.22 -3.69 14.31
C LYS A 57 11.65 -2.35 13.67
N ASP A 58 11.70 -2.29 12.34
CA ASP A 58 12.23 -1.14 11.58
C ASP A 58 11.11 -0.31 10.92
N VAL A 59 9.85 -0.62 11.23
CA VAL A 59 8.69 0.12 10.73
C VAL A 59 8.66 1.52 11.34
N GLY A 60 8.60 2.53 10.47
CA GLY A 60 8.48 3.92 10.85
C GLY A 60 7.14 4.20 11.54
N THR A 61 7.17 5.10 12.51
CA THR A 61 5.97 5.62 13.17
C THR A 61 5.86 7.11 12.88
N GLY A 62 4.70 7.56 12.42
CA GLY A 62 4.49 8.97 12.07
C GLY A 62 3.06 9.26 11.63
N ALA A 63 2.69 10.54 11.61
CA ALA A 63 1.33 10.98 11.32
C ALA A 63 0.82 10.59 9.92
N LYS A 64 1.73 10.33 8.97
CA LYS A 64 1.44 9.92 7.60
C LYS A 64 1.86 8.48 7.28
N ILE A 65 2.31 7.72 8.27
CA ILE A 65 2.74 6.34 8.06
C ILE A 65 1.62 5.39 8.47
N SER A 66 1.20 4.52 7.56
CA SER A 66 0.34 3.38 7.86
C SER A 66 1.18 2.12 7.81
N SER A 67 1.04 1.24 8.79
CA SER A 67 1.74 -0.06 8.83
C SER A 67 0.77 -1.22 8.85
N VAL A 68 1.18 -2.35 8.29
CA VAL A 68 0.42 -3.61 8.36
C VAL A 68 1.32 -4.82 8.41
N ALA A 69 1.22 -5.61 9.48
CA ALA A 69 1.94 -6.87 9.61
C ALA A 69 1.38 -7.93 8.65
N VAL A 70 2.22 -8.44 7.74
CA VAL A 70 1.84 -9.50 6.79
C VAL A 70 2.14 -10.89 7.33
N ASN A 71 3.12 -11.00 8.24
CA ASN A 71 3.49 -12.22 8.97
C ASN A 71 4.15 -11.82 10.32
N ASP A 72 4.81 -12.76 10.99
CA ASP A 72 5.41 -12.55 12.32
C ASP A 72 6.77 -11.83 12.27
N THR A 73 7.35 -11.63 11.08
CA THR A 73 8.69 -11.04 10.91
C THR A 73 8.68 -9.74 10.11
N GLN A 74 7.67 -9.54 9.25
CA GLN A 74 7.62 -8.47 8.26
C GLN A 74 6.29 -7.73 8.24
N ALA A 75 6.37 -6.45 7.94
CA ALA A 75 5.26 -5.55 7.78
C ALA A 75 5.43 -4.68 6.53
N LEU A 76 4.31 -4.30 5.92
CA LEU A 76 4.28 -3.27 4.90
C LEU A 76 4.16 -1.92 5.60
N GLU A 77 5.06 -1.02 5.25
CA GLU A 77 5.00 0.39 5.58
C GLU A 77 4.48 1.15 4.36
N ILE A 78 3.52 2.04 4.59
CA ILE A 78 2.94 2.91 3.58
C ILE A 78 3.20 4.35 4.00
N ASP A 79 4.00 5.06 3.22
CA ASP A 79 4.20 6.50 3.38
C ASP A 79 3.13 7.27 2.59
N ASN A 80 2.06 7.64 3.28
CA ASN A 80 0.94 8.37 2.68
C ASN A 80 1.33 9.80 2.26
N GLY A 81 2.45 10.33 2.73
CA GLY A 81 2.97 11.62 2.28
C GLY A 81 3.53 11.58 0.86
N ASN A 82 4.03 10.42 0.45
CA ASN A 82 4.63 10.17 -0.86
C ASN A 82 3.76 9.25 -1.75
N CYS A 83 2.53 8.95 -1.31
CA CYS A 83 1.57 8.12 -2.03
C CYS A 83 0.68 8.95 -2.96
N VAL A 84 1.29 9.75 -3.86
CA VAL A 84 0.59 10.54 -4.88
C VAL A 84 1.44 10.66 -6.15
#